data_AF-A0A9D3UW73-F1
#
_entry.id   AF-A0A9D3UW73-F1
#
_cell.length_a   1.000
_cell.length_b   1.000
_cell.length_c   1.000
_cell.angle_alpha   90.00
_cell.angle_beta   90.00
_cell.angle_gamma   90.00
#
_symmetry.space_group_name_H-M   'P 1'
#
loop_
_entity.id
_entity.type
_entity.pdbx_description
1 polymer ?
#
loop_
_entity_poly.entity_id
_entity_poly.type
_entity_poly.pdbx_seq_one_letter_code
_entity_poly.pdbx_strand_id
1 'polypeptide(L)'
;MLADSWGEGIDCCKWEGVMCDNKEGNVVGLDLSCSGLNGSLQSNSDLFSLQNLRWLILAGNDFDNSEIPYESSKFRSLNISQSLCHGIH
;
A
#
# COMPACT_ATOMS: atom_id res chain seq x y z
N MET A 1 4.90 -14.77 -0.05
CA MET A 1 3.56 -14.15 -0.01
C MET A 1 3.54 -13.22 1.19
N LEU A 2 3.17 -11.94 1.02
CA LEU A 2 3.15 -10.96 2.13
C LEU A 2 2.30 -11.39 3.34
N ALA A 3 1.35 -12.31 3.11
CA ALA A 3 0.41 -12.82 4.11
C ALA A 3 1.07 -13.44 5.35
N ASP A 4 2.31 -13.92 5.26
CA ASP A 4 3.02 -14.50 6.42
C ASP A 4 3.63 -13.44 7.34
N SER A 5 3.71 -12.17 6.89
CA SER A 5 4.33 -11.07 7.67
C SER A 5 3.32 -10.17 8.37
N TRP A 6 2.06 -10.18 7.94
CA TRP A 6 0.99 -9.35 8.51
C TRP A 6 0.21 -10.17 9.53
N GLY A 7 0.21 -9.73 10.78
CA GLY A 7 -0.45 -10.47 11.86
C GLY A 7 -0.83 -9.57 13.03
N GLU A 8 -1.95 -9.92 13.67
CA GLU A 8 -2.37 -9.25 14.90
C GLU A 8 -1.30 -9.39 15.99
N GLY A 9 -1.10 -8.32 16.77
CA GLY A 9 -0.12 -8.29 17.84
C GLY A 9 1.35 -8.14 17.39
N ILE A 10 1.62 -8.14 16.08
CA ILE A 10 2.91 -7.76 15.52
C ILE A 10 2.90 -6.26 15.26
N ASP A 11 3.96 -5.58 15.69
CA ASP A 11 4.21 -4.19 15.34
C ASP A 11 4.21 -4.03 13.82
N CYS A 12 3.24 -3.26 13.30
CA CYS A 12 3.03 -3.09 11.86
C CYS A 12 4.23 -2.48 11.14
N CYS A 13 5.11 -1.75 11.86
CA CYS A 13 6.34 -1.22 11.29
C CYS A 13 7.37 -2.31 10.94
N LYS A 14 7.12 -3.55 11.35
CA LYS A 14 7.91 -4.74 11.00
C LYS A 14 7.28 -5.55 9.89
N TRP A 15 6.06 -5.22 9.46
CA TRP A 15 5.42 -5.92 8.36
C TRP A 15 6.14 -5.63 7.06
N GLU A 16 6.20 -6.63 6.19
CA GLU A 16 6.79 -6.45 4.86
C GLU A 16 5.97 -5.42 4.07
N GLY A 17 6.68 -4.52 3.39
CA GLY A 17 6.07 -3.43 2.64
C GLY A 17 5.62 -2.21 3.46
N VAL A 18 5.64 -2.27 4.80
CA VAL A 18 5.27 -1.12 5.65
C VAL A 18 6.49 -0.27 5.96
N MET A 19 6.36 1.04 5.79
CA MET A 19 7.37 2.03 6.17
C MET A 19 6.80 2.94 7.25
N CYS A 20 7.50 3.04 8.37
CA CYS A 20 7.14 3.93 9.47
C CYS A 20 8.14 5.08 9.64
N ASP A 21 7.68 6.20 10.19
CA ASP A 21 8.57 7.27 10.60
C ASP A 21 9.33 6.92 11.89
N ASN A 22 10.58 7.38 12.01
CA ASN A 22 11.46 7.04 13.13
C ASN A 22 11.16 7.79 14.44
N LYS A 23 10.23 8.77 14.44
CA LYS A 23 9.95 9.62 15.61
C LYS A 23 8.74 9.11 16.39
N GLU A 24 7.63 8.94 15.70
CA GLU A 24 6.32 8.62 16.26
C GLU A 24 5.87 7.20 15.88
N GLY A 25 6.56 6.56 14.93
CA GLY A 25 6.20 5.22 14.45
C GLY A 25 4.94 5.21 13.60
N ASN A 26 4.53 6.36 13.03
CA ASN A 26 3.38 6.38 12.14
C ASN A 26 3.72 5.70 10.83
N VAL A 27 2.76 4.96 10.27
CA VAL A 27 2.86 4.45 8.91
C VAL A 27 2.88 5.62 7.93
N VAL A 28 3.99 5.75 7.21
CA VAL A 28 4.20 6.79 6.19
C VAL A 28 4.27 6.22 4.78
N GLY A 29 4.55 4.92 4.62
CA GLY A 29 4.62 4.28 3.31
C GLY A 29 4.07 2.86 3.32
N LEU A 30 3.46 2.47 2.20
CA LEU A 30 3.03 1.12 1.89
C LEU A 30 3.52 0.74 0.49
N ASP A 31 4.29 -0.33 0.40
CA ASP A 31 4.69 -0.99 -0.82
C ASP A 31 4.10 -2.41 -0.85
N LEU A 32 3.03 -2.55 -1.61
CA LEU A 32 2.36 -3.82 -1.86
C LEU A 32 2.51 -4.19 -3.34
N SER A 33 3.56 -3.72 -4.00
CA SER A 33 3.81 -4.09 -5.39
C SER A 33 3.90 -5.61 -5.53
N CYS A 34 3.41 -6.12 -6.65
CA CYS A 34 3.54 -7.54 -6.99
C CYS A 34 3.02 -8.53 -5.95
N SER A 35 2.00 -8.13 -5.20
CA SER A 35 1.47 -8.90 -4.09
C SER A 35 0.30 -9.81 -4.49
N GLY A 36 -0.08 -9.80 -5.77
CA GLY A 36 -1.22 -10.57 -6.27
C GLY A 36 -2.56 -10.06 -5.75
N LEU A 37 -2.63 -8.78 -5.36
CA LEU A 37 -3.86 -8.16 -4.89
C LEU A 37 -4.81 -7.95 -6.07
N ASN A 38 -6.11 -8.13 -5.81
CA ASN A 38 -7.18 -7.85 -6.76
C ASN A 38 -8.29 -7.08 -6.04
N GLY A 39 -8.85 -6.06 -6.69
CA GLY A 39 -10.09 -5.43 -6.25
C GLY A 39 -10.26 -4.02 -6.80
N SER A 40 -11.12 -3.23 -6.15
CA SER A 40 -11.30 -1.82 -6.44
C SER A 40 -10.83 -0.99 -5.25
N LEU A 41 -9.95 -0.02 -5.49
CA LEU A 41 -9.65 1.03 -4.53
C LEU A 41 -10.82 2.02 -4.55
N GLN A 42 -11.57 2.05 -3.45
CA GLN A 42 -12.67 2.99 -3.27
C GLN A 42 -12.22 4.23 -2.51
N SER A 43 -12.81 5.37 -2.83
CA SER A 43 -12.50 6.67 -2.19
C SER A 43 -12.70 6.70 -0.67
N ASN A 44 -13.56 5.85 -0.16
CA ASN A 44 -13.86 5.68 1.26
C ASN A 44 -13.06 4.54 1.91
N SER A 45 -12.08 3.95 1.22
CA SER A 45 -11.23 2.90 1.82
C SER A 45 -10.39 3.48 2.96
N ASP A 46 -10.21 2.70 4.03
CA ASP A 46 -9.35 3.04 5.16
C ASP A 46 -7.89 3.32 4.75
N LEU A 47 -7.46 2.79 3.60
CA LEU A 47 -6.16 3.13 3.02
C LEU A 47 -6.00 4.65 2.80
N PHE A 48 -7.08 5.33 2.39
CA PHE A 48 -7.11 6.77 2.20
C PHE A 48 -7.43 7.54 3.49
N SER A 49 -7.80 6.87 4.60
CA SER A 49 -7.99 7.53 5.91
C SER A 49 -6.68 7.65 6.72
N LEU A 50 -5.63 6.90 6.35
CA LEU A 50 -4.30 7.00 6.96
C LEU A 50 -3.69 8.39 6.73
N GLN A 51 -3.64 9.21 7.78
CA GLN A 51 -3.28 10.63 7.69
C GLN A 51 -1.80 10.86 7.38
N ASN A 52 -0.92 9.99 7.87
CA ASN A 52 0.52 10.12 7.71
C ASN A 52 1.06 9.41 6.46
N LEU A 53 0.21 8.64 5.76
CA LEU A 53 0.59 7.87 4.58
C LEU A 53 0.87 8.81 3.40
N ARG A 54 2.12 8.76 2.92
CA ARG A 54 2.67 9.63 1.85
C ARG A 54 3.14 8.85 0.63
N TRP A 55 3.53 7.59 0.81
CA TRP A 55 4.01 6.71 -0.26
C TRP A 55 3.08 5.50 -0.38
N LEU A 56 2.45 5.32 -1.54
CA LEU A 56 1.57 4.18 -1.82
C LEU A 56 1.96 3.56 -3.16
N ILE A 57 2.56 2.38 -3.10
CA ILE A 57 3.01 1.62 -4.27
C ILE A 57 2.18 0.33 -4.34
N LEU A 58 1.37 0.23 -5.38
CA LEU A 58 0.44 -0.85 -5.68
C LEU A 58 0.71 -1.48 -7.06
N ALA A 59 1.87 -1.18 -7.64
CA ALA A 59 2.22 -1.58 -9.00
C ALA A 59 2.21 -3.10 -9.19
N GLY A 60 1.73 -3.57 -10.34
CA GLY A 60 1.69 -5.01 -10.65
C GLY A 60 0.63 -5.80 -9.87
N ASN A 61 -0.42 -5.12 -9.40
CA ASN A 61 -1.64 -5.74 -8.89
C ASN A 61 -2.82 -5.46 -9.83
N ASP A 62 -3.94 -6.17 -9.62
CA ASP A 62 -5.16 -6.03 -10.41
C ASP A 62 -6.13 -5.04 -9.74
N PHE A 63 -6.02 -3.77 -10.13
CA PHE A 63 -6.84 -2.68 -9.62
C PHE A 63 -7.69 -2.01 -10.71
N ASP A 64 -7.99 -2.72 -11.80
CA ASP A 64 -8.56 -2.16 -13.04
C ASP A 64 -9.93 -1.48 -12.86
N ASN A 65 -10.67 -1.83 -11.79
CA ASN A 65 -11.97 -1.24 -11.45
C ASN A 65 -11.88 -0.16 -10.36
N SER A 66 -10.69 0.38 -10.11
CA SER A 66 -10.48 1.37 -9.05
C SER A 66 -10.86 2.78 -9.50
N GLU A 67 -11.62 3.48 -8.66
CA GLU A 67 -11.82 4.91 -8.80
C GLU A 67 -10.76 5.62 -7.97
N ILE A 68 -9.70 6.12 -8.63
CA ILE A 68 -8.66 6.86 -7.92
C ILE A 68 -9.29 8.11 -7.31
N PRO A 69 -9.29 8.25 -5.98
CA PRO A 69 -9.96 9.37 -5.32
C PRO A 69 -9.20 10.66 -5.54
N TYR A 70 -9.87 11.82 -5.49
CA TYR A 70 -9.17 13.12 -5.43
C TYR A 70 -8.18 13.21 -4.23
N GLU A 71 -8.49 12.49 -3.16
CA GLU A 71 -7.61 12.32 -1.99
C GLU A 71 -6.25 11.71 -2.33
N SER A 72 -6.05 11.17 -3.54
CA SER A 72 -4.74 10.75 -4.04
C SER A 72 -3.72 11.89 -4.06
N SER A 73 -4.20 13.15 -4.12
CA SER A 73 -3.37 14.35 -4.06
C SER A 73 -2.60 14.50 -2.74
N LYS A 74 -3.01 13.80 -1.67
CA LYS A 74 -2.26 13.77 -0.41
C LYS A 74 -0.95 12.98 -0.51
N PHE A 75 -0.85 12.03 -1.44
CA PHE A 75 0.31 11.18 -1.58
C PHE A 75 1.44 11.92 -2.29
N ARG A 76 2.64 11.85 -1.71
CA ARG A 76 3.86 12.31 -2.37
C ARG A 76 4.29 11.38 -3.49
N SER A 77 3.94 10.09 -3.38
CA SER A 77 4.14 9.11 -4.43
C SER A 77 2.98 8.13 -4.43
N LEU A 78 2.32 8.02 -5.58
CA LEU A 78 1.28 7.02 -5.85
C LEU A 78 1.67 6.28 -7.13
N ASN A 79 1.79 4.96 -7.05
CA ASN A 79 2.05 4.11 -8.22
C ASN A 79 1.07 2.95 -8.25
N ILE A 80 0.16 2.97 -9.22
CA ILE A 80 -0.85 1.92 -9.45
C ILE A 80 -0.68 1.26 -10.82
N SER A 81 0.49 1.42 -11.44
CA SER A 81 0.74 0.95 -12.80
C SER A 81 0.64 -0.58 -12.90
N GLN A 82 0.10 -1.08 -14.02
CA GLN A 82 0.22 -2.48 -14.38
C GLN A 82 1.68 -2.77 -14.75
N SER A 83 2.46 -3.27 -13.78
CA SER A 83 3.87 -3.61 -13.95
C SER A 83 4.03 -5.14 -14.04
N LEU A 84 4.93 -5.61 -14.89
CA LEU A 84 5.29 -7.03 -14.92
C LEU A 84 6.12 -7.36 -13.67
N CYS A 85 5.53 -8.16 -12.79
CA CYS A 85 6.22 -8.71 -11.65
C CYS A 85 7.20 -9.78 -12.13
N HIS A 86 8.46 -9.40 -12.34
CA HIS A 86 9.52 -10.38 -12.52
C HIS A 86 9.61 -11.21 -11.24
N GLY A 87 9.47 -12.53 -11.38
CA GLY A 87 9.24 -13.46 -10.29
C GLY A 87 10.16 -13.22 -9.10
N ILE A 88 9.61 -12.59 -8.06
CA ILE A 88 10.17 -12.63 -6.72
C ILE A 88 9.42 -13.79 -6.04
N HIS A 89 9.99 -14.98 -6.18
CA HIS A 89 9.75 -16.12 -5.29
C HIS A 89 10.86 -16.13 -4.25
#